data_AF-A0A0Q4TTN5-F1
#
_entry.id   AF-A0A0Q4TTN5-F1
#
_cell.length_a   1.000
_cell.length_b   1.000
_cell.length_c   1.000
_cell.angle_alpha   90.00
_cell.angle_beta   90.00
_cell.angle_gamma   90.00
#
_symmetry.space_group_name_H-M   'P 1'
#
loop_
_entity.id
_entity.type
_entity.pdbx_description
1 polymer ?
#
loop_
_entity_poly.entity_id
_entity_poly.type
_entity_poly.pdbx_seq_one_letter_code
_entity_poly.pdbx_strand_id
1 'polypeptide(L)'
;MSGRHAAASPDATEPPTDADEQPSAPLLRVVAGDPTPDELAAVTALLAVVEAGRAEASATTSSRPTTSAWTRSARAPRPAIAAGEGRWRGFAG
;
A
#
# COMPACT_ATOMS: atom_id res chain seq x y z
N MET A 1 -59.94 -0.58 45.87
CA MET A 1 -60.33 0.12 44.62
C MET A 1 -59.56 -0.50 43.47
N SER A 2 -60.27 -0.73 42.36
CA SER A 2 -59.79 -1.38 41.14
C SER A 2 -58.59 -0.67 40.50
N GLY A 3 -57.74 -1.42 39.81
CA GLY A 3 -56.65 -0.87 39.00
C GLY A 3 -55.85 -1.95 38.27
N ARG A 4 -56.51 -2.66 37.35
CA ARG A 4 -55.93 -3.63 36.44
C ARG A 4 -55.25 -2.88 35.27
N HIS A 5 -53.93 -2.98 35.14
CA HIS A 5 -53.25 -2.79 33.86
C HIS A 5 -52.14 -3.84 33.71
N ALA A 6 -52.43 -4.84 32.88
CA ALA A 6 -51.45 -5.73 32.29
C ALA A 6 -50.92 -5.08 31.01
N ALA A 7 -49.61 -5.19 30.76
CA ALA A 7 -49.03 -5.45 29.44
C ALA A 7 -47.56 -5.85 29.61
N ALA A 8 -47.12 -6.76 28.76
CA ALA A 8 -45.92 -7.56 28.86
C ALA A 8 -44.61 -6.76 28.77
N SER A 9 -43.59 -7.33 29.39
CA SER A 9 -42.18 -6.98 29.24
C SER A 9 -41.77 -6.81 27.77
N PRO A 10 -40.86 -5.88 27.45
CA PRO A 10 -40.27 -5.77 26.12
C PRO A 10 -39.27 -6.93 25.94
N ASP A 11 -39.73 -8.02 25.34
CA ASP A 11 -38.83 -9.05 24.78
C ASP A 11 -39.08 -9.13 23.27
N ALA A 12 -38.56 -8.14 22.57
CA ALA A 12 -38.21 -8.24 21.17
C ALA A 12 -36.71 -8.01 21.10
N THR A 13 -35.96 -9.03 21.53
CA THR A 13 -34.58 -9.19 21.11
C THR A 13 -34.61 -9.52 19.61
N GLU A 14 -34.75 -8.49 18.77
CA GLU A 14 -34.39 -8.61 17.36
C GLU A 14 -32.90 -8.98 17.33
N PRO A 15 -32.49 -10.08 16.66
CA PRO A 15 -31.07 -10.33 16.46
C PRO A 15 -30.49 -9.12 15.71
N PRO A 16 -29.25 -8.69 16.01
CA PRO A 16 -28.61 -7.68 15.20
C PRO A 16 -28.60 -8.20 13.76
N THR A 17 -29.34 -7.53 12.89
CA THR A 17 -29.19 -7.71 11.46
C THR A 17 -27.76 -7.29 11.15
N ASP A 18 -26.97 -8.18 10.54
CA ASP A 18 -25.60 -7.94 10.05
C ASP A 18 -25.59 -6.79 9.04
N ALA A 19 -25.74 -5.56 9.53
CA ALA A 19 -25.60 -4.33 8.80
C ALA A 19 -24.13 -3.96 8.88
N ASP A 20 -23.33 -4.45 7.91
CA ASP A 20 -22.17 -3.79 7.30
C ASP A 20 -21.18 -4.78 6.64
N GLU A 21 -21.67 -5.80 5.93
CA GLU A 21 -20.80 -6.51 4.97
C GLU A 21 -20.80 -5.77 3.63
N GLN A 22 -20.28 -4.54 3.64
CA GLN A 22 -19.84 -3.90 2.40
C GLN A 22 -18.78 -4.81 1.79
N PRO A 23 -18.94 -5.29 0.54
CA PRO A 23 -17.98 -6.21 -0.06
C PRO A 23 -16.64 -5.49 -0.20
N SER A 24 -15.73 -5.78 0.74
CA SER A 24 -14.37 -5.29 0.71
C SER A 24 -13.68 -5.91 -0.49
N ALA A 25 -12.94 -5.10 -1.25
CA ALA A 25 -12.19 -5.61 -2.39
C ALA A 25 -11.24 -6.73 -1.91
N PRO A 26 -11.13 -7.84 -2.67
CA PRO A 26 -10.32 -8.98 -2.24
C PRO A 26 -8.84 -8.57 -2.12
N LEU A 27 -8.21 -8.97 -1.01
CA LEU A 27 -6.82 -8.63 -0.69
C LEU A 27 -5.82 -9.18 -1.72
N LEU A 28 -6.13 -10.33 -2.33
CA LEU A 28 -5.32 -11.01 -3.33
C LEU A 28 -6.21 -11.54 -4.46
N ARG A 29 -5.71 -11.50 -5.70
CA ARG A 29 -6.35 -12.08 -6.88
C ARG A 29 -5.40 -13.07 -7.54
N VAL A 30 -5.85 -14.32 -7.70
CA VAL A 30 -5.16 -15.32 -8.52
C VAL A 30 -5.44 -15.01 -9.99
N VAL A 31 -4.39 -14.72 -10.77
CA VAL A 31 -4.51 -14.36 -12.19
C VAL A 31 -4.29 -15.54 -13.13
N ALA A 32 -3.65 -16.61 -12.65
CA ALA A 32 -3.38 -17.82 -13.41
C ALA A 32 -3.15 -19.02 -12.47
N GLY A 33 -3.39 -20.23 -12.99
CA GLY A 33 -3.27 -21.49 -12.24
C GLY A 33 -4.53 -21.82 -11.42
N ASP A 34 -4.49 -22.96 -10.74
CA ASP A 34 -5.52 -23.41 -9.79
C ASP A 34 -4.83 -23.90 -8.51
N PRO A 35 -4.37 -22.97 -7.65
CA PRO A 35 -3.63 -23.34 -6.45
C PRO A 35 -4.56 -24.06 -5.46
N THR A 36 -4.02 -25.08 -4.81
CA THR A 36 -4.74 -25.76 -3.74
C THR A 36 -4.99 -24.81 -2.55
N PRO A 37 -6.00 -25.08 -1.71
CA PRO A 37 -6.26 -24.27 -0.52
C PRO A 37 -5.04 -24.13 0.40
N ASP A 38 -4.25 -25.19 0.53
CA ASP A 38 -3.04 -25.20 1.36
C ASP A 38 -1.94 -24.31 0.79
N GLU A 39 -1.75 -24.31 -0.53
CA GLU A 39 -0.79 -23.44 -1.20
C GLU A 39 -1.18 -21.96 -1.08
N LEU A 40 -2.46 -21.63 -1.25
CA LEU A 40 -2.97 -20.28 -1.02
C LEU A 40 -2.76 -19.82 0.42
N ALA A 41 -3.01 -20.70 1.39
CA ALA A 41 -2.78 -20.42 2.80
C ALA A 41 -1.29 -20.16 3.08
N ALA A 42 -0.39 -20.99 2.52
CA ALA A 42 1.04 -20.86 2.69
C ALA A 42 1.57 -19.51 2.15
N VAL A 43 1.15 -19.12 0.95
CA VAL A 43 1.56 -17.83 0.35
C VAL A 43 1.00 -16.66 1.15
N THR A 44 -0.26 -16.74 1.61
CA THR A 44 -0.88 -15.69 2.41
C THR A 44 -0.17 -15.51 3.76
N ALA A 45 0.16 -16.62 4.43
CA ALA A 45 0.91 -16.61 5.68
C ALA A 45 2.31 -16.01 5.49
N LEU A 46 3.01 -16.38 4.40
CA LEU A 46 4.30 -15.81 4.07
C LEU A 46 4.24 -14.30 3.87
N LEU A 47 3.23 -13.81 3.12
CA LEU A 47 3.04 -12.38 2.91
C LEU A 47 2.79 -11.65 4.23
N ALA A 48 1.98 -12.21 5.13
CA ALA A 48 1.72 -11.64 6.45
C ALA A 48 3.00 -11.55 7.30
N VAL A 49 3.86 -12.58 7.27
CA VAL A 49 5.15 -12.58 7.97
C VAL A 49 6.09 -11.52 7.40
N VAL A 50 6.16 -11.40 6.07
CA VAL A 50 7.00 -10.39 5.40
C VAL A 50 6.56 -8.97 5.77
N GLU A 51 5.25 -8.70 5.77
CA GLU A 51 4.71 -7.40 6.14
C GLU A 51 4.98 -7.06 7.62
N ALA A 52 4.82 -8.03 8.52
CA ALA A 52 5.19 -7.85 9.93
C ALA A 52 6.68 -7.52 10.09
N GLY A 53 7.56 -8.25 9.39
CA GLY A 53 9.01 -7.98 9.40
C GLY A 53 9.37 -6.60 8.84
N ARG A 54 8.67 -6.12 7.81
CA ARG A 54 8.86 -4.76 7.28
C ARG A 54 8.42 -3.68 8.26
N ALA A 55 7.29 -3.88 8.94
CA ALA A 55 6.81 -2.93 9.94
C ALA A 55 7.83 -2.78 11.09
N GLU A 56 8.40 -3.89 11.56
CA GLU A 56 9.40 -3.88 12.61
C GLU A 56 10.74 -3.26 12.17
N ALA A 57 11.20 -3.56 10.94
CA ALA A 57 12.38 -2.93 10.35
C ALA A 57 12.19 -1.41 10.14
N SER A 58 10.97 -0.99 9.79
CA SER A 58 10.61 0.43 9.63
C SER A 58 10.53 1.16 10.97
N ALA A 59 10.11 0.46 12.04
CA ALA A 59 10.11 1.02 13.39
C ALA A 59 11.53 1.24 13.94
N THR A 60 12.49 0.40 13.55
CA THR A 60 13.90 0.49 13.99
C THR A 60 14.79 1.35 13.08
N THR A 61 14.40 1.55 11.83
CA THR A 61 15.17 2.39 10.89
C THR A 61 14.62 3.81 10.88
N SER A 62 15.38 4.75 11.45
CA SER A 62 15.04 6.18 11.36
C SER A 62 14.80 6.57 9.89
N SER A 63 13.64 7.18 9.60
CA SER A 63 13.18 7.73 8.32
C SER A 63 14.05 8.90 7.81
N ARG A 64 15.36 8.89 8.07
CA ARG A 64 16.23 9.90 7.49
C ARG A 64 16.25 9.66 5.99
N PRO A 65 15.85 10.65 5.16
CA PRO A 65 15.93 10.51 3.71
C PRO A 65 17.37 10.18 3.36
N THR A 66 17.57 8.95 2.88
CA THR A 66 18.89 8.49 2.45
C THR A 66 19.08 8.94 1.01
N THR A 67 20.17 9.62 0.74
CA THR A 67 20.55 9.93 -0.64
C THR A 67 20.71 8.62 -1.40
N SER A 68 19.90 8.43 -2.45
CA SER A 68 19.90 7.19 -3.24
C SER A 68 21.32 6.84 -3.70
N ALA A 69 21.60 5.55 -3.89
CA ALA A 69 22.90 5.12 -4.39
C ALA A 69 23.23 5.76 -5.76
N TRP A 70 22.20 5.97 -6.59
CA TRP A 70 22.28 6.69 -7.87
C TRP A 70 22.67 8.17 -7.70
N THR A 71 22.06 8.87 -6.74
CA THR A 71 22.40 10.27 -6.46
C THR A 71 23.82 10.40 -5.89
N ARG A 72 24.27 9.43 -5.07
CA ARG A 72 25.65 9.41 -4.56
C ARG A 72 26.69 9.12 -5.63
N SER A 73 26.35 8.33 -6.66
CA SER A 73 27.27 7.99 -7.75
C SER A 73 27.21 8.95 -8.94
N ALA A 74 26.26 9.89 -8.96
CA ALA A 74 26.13 10.87 -10.01
C ALA A 74 27.39 11.73 -10.12
N ARG A 75 27.96 11.81 -11.34
CA ARG A 75 29.05 12.74 -11.66
C ARG A 75 28.47 14.08 -12.10
N ALA A 76 29.26 15.14 -11.92
CA ALA A 76 28.89 16.46 -12.42
C ALA A 76 28.62 16.40 -13.95
N PRO A 77 27.51 16.97 -14.43
CA PRO A 77 27.25 17.05 -15.86
C PRO A 77 28.34 17.88 -16.54
N ARG A 78 28.58 17.62 -17.83
CA ARG A 78 29.55 18.38 -18.61
C ARG A 78 29.11 19.86 -18.65
N PRO A 79 30.05 20.82 -18.54
CA PRO A 79 29.73 22.23 -18.74
C PRO A 79 29.12 22.49 -20.12
N ALA A 80 28.33 23.56 -20.20
CA ALA A 80 27.74 24.03 -21.45
C ALA A 80 28.83 24.29 -22.49
N ILE A 81 28.60 23.86 -23.75
CA ILE A 81 29.51 24.19 -24.85
C ILE A 81 29.24 25.64 -25.25
N ALA A 82 30.21 26.52 -25.04
CA ALA A 82 30.17 27.84 -25.64
C ALA A 82 30.56 27.74 -27.12
N ALA A 83 29.68 28.22 -27.99
CA ALA A 83 30.06 28.56 -29.35
C ALA A 83 31.09 29.69 -29.34
N GLY A 84 32.28 29.46 -29.90
CA GLY A 84 33.19 30.57 -30.17
C GLY A 84 32.71 31.38 -31.37
N GLU A 85 33.04 32.67 -31.40
CA GLU A 85 32.80 33.55 -32.55
C GLU A 85 33.35 32.91 -33.82
N GLY A 86 32.51 32.76 -34.85
CA GLY A 86 32.87 32.08 -36.10
C GLY A 86 33.06 30.55 -36.04
N ARG A 87 32.98 29.89 -34.88
CA ARG A 87 33.30 28.44 -34.73
C ARG A 87 32.22 27.48 -35.25
N TRP A 88 31.01 27.99 -35.54
CA TRP A 88 29.89 27.18 -36.05
C TRP A 88 29.51 27.48 -37.51
N ARG A 89 30.19 28.41 -38.17
CA ARG A 89 29.96 28.69 -39.60
C ARG A 89 31.12 28.11 -40.38
N GLY A 90 30.85 27.15 -41.26
CA GLY A 90 31.84 26.48 -42.12
C GLY A 90 32.47 27.36 -43.19
N PHE A 91 32.47 28.68 -43.03
CA PHE A 91 33.16 29.64 -43.89
C PHE A 91 33.23 31.00 -43.18
N ALA A 92 34.36 31.68 -43.34
CA ALA A 92 34.51 33.11 -43.08
C ALA A 92 34.17 33.86 -44.38
N GLY A 93 33.41 34.94 -44.27
CA GLY A 93 33.28 35.93 -45.35
C GLY A 93 34.51 36.83 -45.39
#